data_AF-F4EWY3-F1
#
_entry.id   AF-F4EWY3-F1
#
_cell.length_a   1.000
_cell.length_b   1.000
_cell.length_c   1.000
_cell.angle_alpha   90.00
_cell.angle_beta   90.00
_cell.angle_gamma   90.00
#
_symmetry.space_group_name_H-M   'P 1'
#
loop_
_entity.id
_entity.type
_entity.pdbx_description
1 polymer ?
#
loop_
_entity_poly.entity_id
_entity_poly.type
_entity_poly.pdbx_seq_one_letter_code
_entity_poly.pdbx_strand_id
1 'polypeptide(L)'
;MDPKIIEEIEQYLKTHFFDLDGLRKAGWKFSYSAPGSGRLGQLRKKLDKILARFEDSFAQRLMKLIREKGRDEVEVYKKAQLDRRLFSKLRRDARYTPSKRHILALVMALELDMKEAEDLLRRAGYALSETKKEDVIVQYFIERGEYDLFLINDVLDYYGLPVLGDSAVR
;
A
#
# COMPACT_ATOMS: atom_id res chain seq x y z
N MET A 1 16.82 7.35 -28.35
CA MET A 1 16.83 7.47 -26.88
C MET A 1 18.28 7.45 -26.46
N ASP A 2 18.77 8.46 -25.73
CA ASP A 2 20.18 8.57 -25.37
C ASP A 2 20.58 7.45 -24.38
N PRO A 3 21.53 6.56 -24.73
CA PRO A 3 21.98 5.48 -23.85
C PRO A 3 22.45 5.95 -22.48
N LYS A 4 22.95 7.18 -22.40
CA LYS A 4 23.44 7.79 -21.17
C LYS A 4 22.31 8.06 -20.16
N ILE A 5 21.13 8.47 -20.65
CA ILE A 5 19.95 8.71 -19.80
C ILE A 5 19.43 7.39 -19.21
N ILE A 6 19.51 6.29 -19.96
CA ILE A 6 19.09 4.97 -19.48
C ILE A 6 20.01 4.50 -18.34
N GLU A 7 21.33 4.67 -18.50
CA GLU A 7 22.30 4.31 -17.47
C GLU A 7 22.13 5.15 -16.18
N GLU A 8 21.88 6.45 -16.32
CA GLU A 8 21.59 7.35 -15.19
C GLU A 8 20.32 6.92 -14.43
N ILE A 9 19.25 6.58 -15.15
CA ILE A 9 18.00 6.08 -14.55
C ILE A 9 18.23 4.73 -13.87
N GLU A 10 18.98 3.80 -14.47
CA GLU A 10 19.28 2.51 -13.84
C GLU A 10 20.07 2.67 -12.55
N GLN A 11 21.06 3.57 -12.51
CA GLN A 11 21.83 3.86 -11.31
C GLN A 11 20.97 4.51 -10.22
N TYR A 12 20.04 5.38 -10.62
CA TYR A 12 19.07 5.98 -9.73
C TYR A 12 18.11 4.93 -9.15
N LEU A 13 17.53 4.05 -9.98
CA LEU A 13 16.65 2.96 -9.53
C LEU A 13 17.39 1.96 -8.63
N LYS A 14 18.65 1.62 -8.93
CA LYS A 14 19.50 0.78 -8.06
C LYS A 14 19.76 1.42 -6.68
N THR A 15 19.69 2.74 -6.59
CA THR A 15 19.93 3.46 -5.33
C THR A 15 18.62 3.77 -4.58
N HIS A 16 17.50 3.88 -5.30
CA HIS A 16 16.25 4.46 -4.80
C HIS A 16 15.01 3.55 -4.93
N PHE A 17 15.05 2.41 -5.64
CA PHE A 17 13.87 1.58 -5.99
C PHE A 17 14.06 0.05 -5.82
N PHE A 18 15.03 -0.43 -5.03
CA PHE A 18 15.43 -1.84 -5.03
C PHE A 18 14.36 -2.83 -4.49
N ASP A 19 13.68 -3.55 -5.40
CA ASP A 19 12.84 -4.72 -5.10
C ASP A 19 13.70 -5.98 -4.91
N LEU A 20 14.16 -6.19 -3.69
CA LEU A 20 14.94 -7.37 -3.27
C LEU A 20 14.11 -8.65 -3.21
N ASP A 21 12.77 -8.54 -3.10
CA ASP A 21 11.88 -9.71 -2.97
C ASP A 21 11.66 -10.41 -4.31
N GLY A 22 11.70 -9.68 -5.43
CA GLY A 22 11.77 -10.27 -6.78
C GLY A 22 13.05 -11.09 -7.01
N LEU A 23 14.19 -10.61 -6.54
CA LEU A 23 15.51 -11.27 -6.70
C LEU A 23 15.64 -12.54 -5.87
N ARG A 24 15.03 -12.56 -4.68
CA ARG A 24 15.01 -13.73 -3.79
C ARG A 24 14.06 -14.82 -4.28
N LYS A 25 12.92 -14.44 -4.87
CA LYS A 25 11.98 -15.37 -5.54
C LYS A 25 12.52 -15.94 -6.86
N ALA A 26 13.46 -15.27 -7.53
CA ALA A 26 14.13 -15.74 -8.76
C ALA A 26 15.34 -16.67 -8.53
N GLY A 27 15.63 -17.05 -7.28
CA GLY A 27 16.65 -18.07 -6.97
C GLY A 27 18.10 -17.59 -6.97
N TRP A 28 18.36 -16.28 -6.93
CA TRP A 28 19.72 -15.74 -6.93
C TRP A 28 20.44 -15.99 -5.59
N LYS A 29 21.47 -16.85 -5.58
CA LYS A 29 22.34 -17.09 -4.41
C LYS A 29 23.54 -16.14 -4.46
N PHE A 30 23.67 -15.24 -3.49
CA PHE A 30 24.91 -14.52 -3.28
C PHE A 30 25.94 -15.45 -2.64
N SER A 31 26.96 -15.87 -3.38
CA SER A 31 28.15 -16.49 -2.80
C SER A 31 28.95 -15.42 -2.06
N TYR A 32 29.05 -15.57 -0.73
CA TYR A 32 29.95 -14.76 0.08
C TYR A 32 31.36 -15.29 -0.04
N SER A 33 32.26 -14.46 -0.57
CA SER A 33 33.71 -14.60 -0.34
C SER A 33 34.16 -13.40 0.49
N ALA A 34 34.48 -13.63 1.77
CA ALA A 34 35.20 -12.71 2.65
C ALA A 34 36.72 -12.80 2.34
N PRO A 35 37.62 -11.84 2.71
CA PRO A 35 37.59 -11.04 3.94
C PRO A 35 37.98 -9.54 3.84
N GLY A 36 37.53 -8.73 4.81
CA GLY A 36 37.91 -7.31 4.96
C GLY A 36 37.02 -6.54 5.94
N SER A 37 37.35 -6.63 7.23
CA SER A 37 36.61 -6.17 8.42
C SER A 37 36.58 -4.64 8.65
N GLY A 38 36.28 -3.86 7.61
CA GLY A 38 35.97 -2.42 7.72
C GLY A 38 34.83 -1.99 6.79
N ARG A 39 34.76 -2.58 5.58
CA ARG A 39 33.69 -2.31 4.61
C ARG A 39 32.37 -2.94 5.00
N LEU A 40 32.34 -4.07 5.70
CA LEU A 40 31.09 -4.74 6.09
C LEU A 40 30.27 -3.91 7.10
N GLY A 41 30.92 -3.23 8.06
CA GLY A 41 30.24 -2.35 9.00
C GLY A 41 29.69 -1.07 8.33
N GLN A 42 30.43 -0.52 7.37
CA GLN A 42 29.98 0.61 6.56
C GLN A 42 28.89 0.21 5.56
N LEU A 43 29.02 -0.95 4.92
CA LEU A 43 28.03 -1.54 4.03
C LEU A 43 26.76 -1.84 4.80
N ARG A 44 26.85 -2.40 6.00
CA ARG A 44 25.71 -2.66 6.88
C ARG A 44 25.03 -1.37 7.33
N LYS A 45 25.75 -0.34 7.76
CA LYS A 45 25.16 0.98 8.06
C LYS A 45 24.55 1.66 6.83
N LYS A 46 25.13 1.46 5.64
CA LYS A 46 24.60 1.95 4.36
C LYS A 46 23.36 1.16 3.97
N LEU A 47 23.36 -0.16 4.16
CA LEU A 47 22.21 -1.06 3.99
C LEU A 47 21.10 -0.68 4.94
N ASP A 48 21.38 -0.48 6.24
CA ASP A 48 20.41 -0.10 7.25
C ASP A 48 19.81 1.30 6.95
N LYS A 49 20.61 2.25 6.46
CA LYS A 49 20.11 3.55 5.96
C LYS A 49 19.30 3.43 4.67
N ILE A 50 19.60 2.47 3.81
CA ILE A 50 18.88 2.18 2.57
C ILE A 50 17.57 1.45 2.88
N LEU A 51 17.59 0.48 3.80
CA LEU A 51 16.46 -0.27 4.32
C LEU A 51 15.52 0.63 5.13
N ALA A 52 16.06 1.56 5.93
CA ALA A 52 15.29 2.59 6.61
C ALA A 52 14.67 3.64 5.65
N ARG A 53 15.13 3.70 4.40
CA ARG A 53 14.53 4.53 3.33
C ARG A 53 13.45 3.80 2.54
N PHE A 54 13.38 2.46 2.62
CA PHE A 54 12.31 1.69 1.99
C PHE A 54 11.13 1.65 2.94
N GLU A 55 10.24 2.61 2.76
CA GLU A 55 8.90 2.54 3.30
C GLU A 55 8.23 1.21 2.88
N ASP A 56 7.52 0.55 3.80
CA ASP A 56 6.69 -0.61 3.48
C ASP A 56 5.87 -0.40 2.18
N SER A 57 5.79 -1.42 1.32
CA SER A 57 4.85 -1.38 0.19
C SER A 57 3.40 -1.25 0.70
N PHE A 58 2.47 -0.86 -0.17
CA PHE A 58 1.04 -0.83 0.17
C PHE A 58 0.57 -2.13 0.84
N ALA A 59 0.90 -3.27 0.23
CA ALA A 59 0.49 -4.58 0.74
C ALA A 59 1.13 -4.88 2.10
N GLN A 60 2.42 -4.57 2.29
CA GLN A 60 3.10 -4.77 3.57
C GLN A 60 2.50 -3.90 4.67
N ARG A 61 2.24 -2.61 4.39
CA ARG A 61 1.63 -1.67 5.35
C ARG A 61 0.22 -2.11 5.72
N LEU A 62 -0.60 -2.48 4.74
CA LEU A 62 -1.95 -2.99 4.97
C LEU A 62 -1.93 -4.21 5.90
N MET A 63 -1.08 -5.20 5.63
CA MET A 63 -0.98 -6.40 6.47
C MET A 63 -0.51 -6.07 7.89
N LYS A 64 0.33 -5.05 8.06
CA LYS A 64 0.75 -4.57 9.37
C LYS A 64 -0.41 -3.89 10.12
N LEU A 65 -1.17 -3.02 9.46
CA LEU A 65 -2.35 -2.36 10.02
C LEU A 65 -3.41 -3.38 10.47
N ILE A 66 -3.66 -4.43 9.67
CA ILE A 66 -4.60 -5.51 10.04
C ILE A 66 -4.18 -6.16 11.37
N ARG A 67 -2.89 -6.46 11.54
CA ARG A 67 -2.35 -7.01 12.79
C ARG A 67 -2.37 -6.01 13.95
N GLU A 68 -2.02 -4.75 13.70
CA GLU A 68 -2.03 -3.67 14.69
C GLU A 68 -3.46 -3.43 15.24
N LYS A 69 -4.50 -3.55 14.40
CA LYS A 69 -5.90 -3.46 14.78
C LYS A 69 -6.46 -4.77 15.37
N GLY A 70 -5.66 -5.84 15.44
CA GLY A 70 -6.07 -7.14 15.98
C GLY A 70 -7.15 -7.86 15.18
N ARG A 71 -7.28 -7.58 13.87
CA ARG A 71 -8.30 -8.16 12.98
C ARG A 71 -7.71 -9.28 12.12
N ASP A 72 -8.58 -10.18 11.64
CA ASP A 72 -8.19 -11.17 10.63
C ASP A 72 -8.44 -10.64 9.21
N GLU A 73 -7.63 -11.06 8.23
CA GLU A 73 -7.81 -10.66 6.82
C GLU A 73 -9.20 -11.02 6.28
N VAL A 74 -9.81 -12.13 6.74
CA VAL A 74 -11.16 -12.55 6.36
C VAL A 74 -12.22 -11.58 6.84
N GLU A 75 -12.10 -11.11 8.09
CA GLU A 75 -12.98 -10.10 8.64
C GLU A 75 -12.87 -8.80 7.83
N VAL A 76 -11.63 -8.38 7.55
CA VAL A 76 -11.34 -7.11 6.87
C VAL A 76 -11.88 -7.09 5.45
N TYR A 77 -11.63 -8.12 4.62
CA TYR A 77 -12.15 -8.09 3.24
C TYR A 77 -13.67 -8.20 3.20
N LYS A 78 -14.30 -8.90 4.16
CA LYS A 78 -15.76 -8.96 4.25
C LYS A 78 -16.36 -7.62 4.63
N LYS A 79 -15.79 -6.96 5.65
CA LYS A 79 -16.23 -5.63 6.09
C LYS A 79 -15.98 -4.56 5.02
N ALA A 80 -14.90 -4.69 4.26
CA ALA A 80 -14.61 -3.83 3.10
C ALA A 80 -15.47 -4.15 1.87
N GLN A 81 -16.33 -5.18 1.93
CA GLN A 81 -17.14 -5.67 0.81
C GLN A 81 -16.28 -5.99 -0.43
N LEU A 82 -15.17 -6.71 -0.23
CA LEU A 82 -14.23 -7.10 -1.27
C LEU A 82 -14.18 -8.62 -1.47
N ASP A 83 -13.96 -9.05 -2.71
CA ASP A 83 -13.68 -10.44 -3.04
C ASP A 83 -12.32 -10.85 -2.45
N ARG A 84 -12.28 -12.01 -1.80
CA ARG A 84 -11.06 -12.67 -1.29
C ARG A 84 -9.93 -12.80 -2.33
N ARG A 85 -10.27 -12.77 -3.63
CA ARG A 85 -9.32 -12.76 -4.75
C ARG A 85 -8.42 -11.52 -4.73
N LEU A 86 -8.92 -10.38 -4.27
CA LEU A 86 -8.11 -9.16 -4.11
C LEU A 86 -6.99 -9.39 -3.11
N PHE A 87 -7.31 -9.96 -1.94
CA PHE A 87 -6.31 -10.34 -0.93
C PHE A 87 -5.37 -11.44 -1.42
N SER A 88 -5.86 -12.37 -2.22
CA SER A 88 -5.01 -13.38 -2.86
C SER A 88 -3.95 -12.74 -3.78
N LYS A 89 -4.29 -11.66 -4.50
CA LYS A 89 -3.33 -10.90 -5.31
C LYS A 89 -2.34 -10.13 -4.44
N LEU A 90 -2.81 -9.43 -3.40
CA LEU A 90 -1.96 -8.70 -2.46
C LEU A 90 -0.89 -9.57 -1.80
N ARG A 91 -1.21 -10.84 -1.51
CA ARG A 91 -0.24 -11.79 -0.94
C ARG A 91 0.79 -12.30 -1.95
N ARG A 92 0.41 -12.41 -3.23
CA ARG A 92 1.26 -13.02 -4.27
C ARG A 92 2.18 -12.02 -4.94
N ASP A 93 1.69 -10.80 -5.13
CA ASP A 93 2.38 -9.72 -5.83
C ASP A 93 2.46 -8.48 -4.94
N ALA A 94 3.66 -8.21 -4.43
CA ALA A 94 3.92 -7.04 -3.58
C ALA A 94 3.79 -5.70 -4.32
N ARG A 95 3.74 -5.74 -5.67
CA ARG A 95 3.57 -4.57 -6.54
C ARG A 95 2.12 -4.38 -6.98
N TYR A 96 1.23 -5.29 -6.61
CA TYR A 96 -0.18 -5.15 -6.92
C TYR A 96 -0.78 -4.01 -6.09
N THR A 97 -1.30 -3.00 -6.80
CA THR A 97 -2.02 -1.89 -6.20
C THR A 97 -3.50 -1.97 -6.58
N PRO A 98 -4.41 -2.12 -5.59
CA PRO A 98 -5.86 -2.03 -5.84
C PRO A 98 -6.27 -0.63 -6.31
N SER A 99 -7.49 -0.51 -6.83
CA SER A 99 -8.06 0.81 -7.13
C SER A 99 -8.24 1.63 -5.86
N LYS A 100 -8.25 2.96 -6.00
CA LYS A 100 -8.47 3.88 -4.88
C LYS A 100 -9.76 3.55 -4.09
N ARG A 101 -10.87 3.23 -4.75
CA ARG A 101 -12.14 2.86 -4.08
C ARG A 101 -12.02 1.60 -3.20
N HIS A 102 -11.22 0.62 -3.61
CA HIS A 102 -10.98 -0.57 -2.79
C HIS A 102 -10.08 -0.24 -1.59
N ILE A 103 -9.11 0.66 -1.78
CA ILE A 103 -8.25 1.11 -0.67
C ILE A 103 -9.08 1.91 0.34
N LEU A 104 -9.94 2.82 -0.10
CA LEU A 104 -10.84 3.56 0.80
C LEU A 104 -11.81 2.62 1.53
N ALA A 105 -12.31 1.56 0.88
CA ALA A 105 -13.10 0.53 1.57
C ALA A 105 -12.28 -0.18 2.67
N LEU A 106 -11.00 -0.45 2.44
CA LEU A 106 -10.10 -1.01 3.45
C LEU A 106 -9.83 -0.03 4.60
N VAL A 107 -9.70 1.27 4.30
CA VAL A 107 -9.57 2.34 5.30
C VAL A 107 -10.79 2.32 6.23
N MET A 108 -12.01 2.27 5.67
CA MET A 108 -13.24 2.18 6.47
C MET A 108 -13.30 0.86 7.25
N ALA A 109 -13.01 -0.26 6.60
CA ALA A 109 -13.07 -1.58 7.22
C ALA A 109 -12.05 -1.76 8.36
N LEU A 110 -10.97 -1.00 8.37
CA LEU A 110 -9.95 -0.98 9.41
C LEU A 110 -10.12 0.16 10.42
N GLU A 111 -11.11 1.03 10.23
CA GLU A 111 -11.35 2.20 11.08
C GLU A 111 -10.05 2.99 11.26
N LEU A 112 -9.42 3.31 10.14
CA LEU A 112 -8.18 4.07 10.11
C LEU A 112 -8.47 5.55 10.39
N ASP A 113 -7.63 6.18 11.20
CA ASP A 113 -7.66 7.64 11.32
C ASP A 113 -7.11 8.31 10.04
N MET A 114 -7.19 9.65 9.97
CA MET A 114 -6.75 10.38 8.79
C MET A 114 -5.27 10.15 8.44
N LYS A 115 -4.40 10.07 9.45
CA LYS A 115 -2.96 9.88 9.24
C LYS A 115 -2.66 8.48 8.70
N GLU A 116 -3.32 7.47 9.27
CA GLU A 116 -3.23 6.08 8.80
C GLU A 116 -3.76 5.93 7.37
N ALA A 117 -4.90 6.58 7.06
CA ALA A 117 -5.51 6.58 5.74
C ALA A 117 -4.61 7.22 4.67
N GLU A 118 -4.06 8.40 4.96
CA GLU A 118 -3.14 9.12 4.07
C GLU A 118 -1.86 8.33 3.81
N ASP A 119 -1.25 7.74 4.85
CA ASP A 119 -0.06 6.90 4.70
C ASP A 119 -0.35 5.69 3.79
N LEU A 120 -1.48 5.02 3.99
CA LEU A 120 -1.85 3.86 3.19
C LEU A 120 -2.14 4.21 1.73
N LEU A 121 -2.88 5.30 1.47
CA LEU A 121 -3.16 5.80 0.13
C LEU A 121 -1.86 6.22 -0.59
N ARG A 122 -0.97 6.95 0.09
CA ARG A 122 0.29 7.43 -0.47
C ARG A 122 1.19 6.29 -0.92
N ARG A 123 1.26 5.19 -0.15
CA ARG A 123 2.02 3.98 -0.52
C ARG A 123 1.48 3.28 -1.77
N ALA A 124 0.21 3.50 -2.10
CA ALA A 124 -0.43 3.06 -3.34
C ALA A 124 -0.39 4.10 -4.46
N GLY A 125 0.23 5.26 -4.26
CA GLY A 125 0.28 6.34 -5.24
C GLY A 125 -1.02 7.14 -5.36
N TYR A 126 -1.86 7.13 -4.32
CA TYR A 126 -3.09 7.91 -4.24
C TYR A 126 -3.02 8.97 -3.12
N ALA A 127 -3.91 9.95 -3.20
CA ALA A 127 -4.17 10.93 -2.15
C ALA A 127 -5.67 11.26 -2.13
N LEU A 128 -6.20 11.71 -0.98
CA LEU A 128 -7.53 12.35 -0.93
C LEU A 128 -7.40 13.75 -1.56
N SER A 129 -8.32 14.09 -2.46
CA SER A 129 -8.31 15.33 -3.20
C SER A 129 -9.50 16.20 -2.79
N GLU A 130 -9.23 17.41 -2.31
CA GLU A 130 -10.27 18.37 -1.89
C GLU A 130 -11.18 18.83 -3.03
N THR A 131 -10.78 18.61 -4.29
CA THR A 131 -11.59 18.95 -5.47
C THR A 131 -12.48 17.81 -5.96
N LYS A 132 -12.34 16.62 -5.36
CA LYS A 132 -13.15 15.43 -5.68
C LYS A 132 -14.21 15.24 -4.62
N LYS A 133 -15.47 15.34 -5.03
CA LYS A 133 -16.61 15.25 -4.12
C LYS A 133 -16.64 13.92 -3.36
N GLU A 134 -16.27 12.83 -4.02
CA GLU A 134 -16.15 11.50 -3.41
C GLU A 134 -15.08 11.46 -2.31
N ASP A 135 -13.95 12.14 -2.50
CA ASP A 135 -12.87 12.17 -1.51
C ASP A 135 -13.25 13.02 -0.30
N VAL A 136 -13.90 14.17 -0.52
CA VAL A 136 -14.38 15.05 0.57
C VAL A 136 -15.43 14.34 1.43
N ILE A 137 -16.34 13.58 0.81
CA ILE A 137 -17.32 12.77 1.55
C ILE A 137 -16.62 11.71 2.39
N VAL A 138 -15.67 10.97 1.81
CA VAL A 138 -14.93 9.94 2.56
C VAL A 138 -14.11 10.54 3.70
N GLN A 139 -13.47 11.70 3.47
CA GLN A 139 -12.73 12.44 4.49
C GLN A 139 -13.65 12.82 5.67
N TYR A 140 -14.84 13.35 5.38
CA TYR A 140 -15.83 13.71 6.40
C TYR A 140 -16.18 12.53 7.31
N PHE A 141 -16.38 11.33 6.75
CA PHE A 141 -16.68 10.13 7.52
C PHE A 141 -15.51 9.70 8.42
N ILE A 142 -14.29 9.71 7.91
CA ILE A 142 -13.07 9.40 8.69
C ILE A 142 -12.92 10.38 9.87
N GLU A 143 -13.07 11.69 9.63
CA GLU A 143 -12.91 12.71 10.66
C GLU A 143 -13.96 12.60 11.78
N ARG A 144 -15.16 12.12 11.46
CA ARG A 144 -16.22 11.87 12.44
C ARG A 144 -16.10 10.51 13.15
N GLY A 145 -15.19 9.65 12.70
CA GLY A 145 -15.08 8.27 13.20
C GLY A 145 -16.28 7.40 12.84
N GLU A 146 -16.99 7.73 11.76
CA GLU A 146 -18.11 6.94 11.24
C GLU A 146 -17.62 6.10 10.06
N TYR A 147 -17.62 4.78 10.24
CA TYR A 147 -16.96 3.84 9.34
C TYR A 147 -17.92 2.77 8.78
N ASP A 148 -19.23 2.95 8.97
CA ASP A 148 -20.23 2.08 8.36
C ASP A 148 -20.23 2.23 6.83
N LEU A 149 -19.68 1.22 6.16
CA LEU A 149 -19.55 1.20 4.71
C LEU A 149 -20.90 1.23 3.99
N PHE A 150 -21.98 0.72 4.60
CA PHE A 150 -23.33 0.81 4.02
C PHE A 150 -23.80 2.26 4.01
N LEU A 151 -23.75 2.96 5.15
CA LEU A 151 -24.11 4.36 5.25
C LEU A 151 -23.28 5.24 4.29
N ILE A 152 -21.97 4.99 4.22
CA ILE A 152 -21.07 5.74 3.33
C ILE A 152 -21.47 5.53 1.87
N ASN A 153 -21.73 4.28 1.47
CA ASN A 153 -22.13 3.97 0.11
C ASN A 153 -23.51 4.54 -0.24
N ASP A 154 -24.48 4.56 0.70
CA ASP A 154 -25.77 5.22 0.51
C ASP A 154 -25.62 6.73 0.24
N VAL A 155 -24.71 7.39 0.97
CA VAL A 155 -24.41 8.82 0.75
C VAL A 155 -23.71 9.05 -0.58
N LEU A 156 -22.77 8.18 -0.98
CA LEU A 156 -22.11 8.27 -2.28
C LEU A 156 -23.12 8.07 -3.43
N ASP A 157 -24.02 7.08 -3.32
CA ASP A 157 -25.06 6.80 -4.31
C ASP A 157 -26.08 7.94 -4.41
N TYR A 158 -26.48 8.54 -3.29
CA TYR A 158 -27.34 9.73 -3.27
C TYR A 158 -26.78 10.88 -4.11
N TYR A 159 -25.46 11.04 -4.16
CA TYR A 159 -24.78 12.03 -4.99
C TYR A 159 -24.40 11.54 -6.39
N GLY A 160 -24.76 10.31 -6.77
CA GLY A 160 -24.41 9.69 -8.05
C GLY A 160 -22.91 9.40 -8.20
N LEU A 161 -22.21 9.18 -7.09
CA LEU A 161 -20.77 8.96 -7.06
C LEU A 161 -20.43 7.46 -6.99
N PRO A 162 -19.21 7.04 -7.41
CA PRO A 162 -18.79 5.66 -7.29
C PRO A 162 -18.73 5.20 -5.82
N VAL A 163 -19.41 4.10 -5.53
CA VAL A 163 -19.37 3.43 -4.22
C VAL A 163 -18.03 2.75 -3.95
N LEU A 164 -17.76 2.53 -2.67
CA LEU A 164 -16.58 1.82 -2.16
C LEU A 164 -16.78 0.31 -2.19
N GLY A 165 -15.67 -0.44 -2.25
CA GLY A 165 -15.70 -1.91 -2.29
C GLY A 165 -16.01 -2.46 -3.69
N ASP A 166 -16.34 -3.75 -3.76
CA ASP A 166 -16.77 -4.43 -4.99
C ASP A 166 -18.28 -4.27 -5.24
N SER A 167 -18.99 -3.64 -4.31
CA SER A 167 -20.44 -3.52 -4.30
C SER A 167 -20.97 -2.68 -5.44
N ALA A 168 -21.19 -3.32 -6.59
CA ALA A 168 -22.47 -3.22 -7.27
C ALA A 168 -23.44 -4.16 -6.54
N VAL A 169 -23.91 -3.78 -5.34
CA VAL A 169 -24.99 -4.50 -4.67
C VAL A 169 -26.29 -3.77 -5.03
N ARG A 170 -26.98 -4.33 -6.01
CA ARG A 170 -28.44 -4.24 -6.15
C ARG A 170 -29.01 -5.61 -5.83
#